data_AF-A0A2U1TNN2-F1
#
_entry.id   AF-A0A2U1TNN2-F1
#
_cell.length_a   1.000
_cell.length_b   1.000
_cell.length_c   1.000
_cell.angle_alpha   90.00
_cell.angle_beta   90.00
_cell.angle_gamma   90.00
#
_symmetry.space_group_name_H-M   'P 1'
#
loop_
_entity.id
_entity.type
_entity.pdbx_description
1 polymer ?
#
loop_
_entity_poly.entity_id
_entity_poly.type
_entity_poly.pdbx_seq_one_letter_code
_entity_poly.pdbx_strand_id
1 'polypeptide(L)' 'MATSIRLDDDFVEEVKTYADAMSRSVPKQIEHWAKIGRIAEDNPDLPFSFINEILLAKSEMDNGRMKKYVRRKDRAGN' A
#
# COMPACT_ATOMS: atom_id res chain seq x y z
N MET A 1 -21.22 5.73 -0.10
CA MET A 1 -22.21 5.08 0.80
C MET A 1 -21.43 4.45 1.94
N ALA A 2 -21.82 4.68 3.19
CA ALA A 2 -21.16 4.07 4.34
C ALA A 2 -21.99 2.87 4.80
N THR A 3 -21.36 1.71 4.92
CA THR A 3 -21.98 0.50 5.47
C THR A 3 -21.44 0.31 6.88
N SER A 4 -22.34 0.21 7.87
CA SER A 4 -21.96 -0.07 9.26
C SER A 4 -21.59 -1.54 9.40
N ILE A 5 -20.43 -1.83 10.01
CA ILE A 5 -19.91 -3.19 10.24
C ILE A 5 -19.53 -3.27 11.72
N ARG A 6 -19.96 -4.33 12.41
CA ARG A 6 -19.53 -4.62 13.78
C ARG A 6 -18.18 -5.32 13.74
N LEU A 7 -17.24 -4.83 14.53
CA LEU A 7 -15.92 -5.42 14.74
C LEU A 7 -15.73 -5.62 16.24
N ASP A 8 -14.82 -6.52 16.61
CA ASP A 8 -14.47 -6.75 18.02
C ASP A 8 -13.78 -5.52 18.61
N ASP A 9 -14.14 -5.15 19.84
CA ASP A 9 -13.66 -3.93 20.48
C ASP A 9 -12.12 -3.96 20.66
N ASP A 10 -11.57 -5.11 21.05
CA ASP A 10 -10.12 -5.31 21.20
C ASP A 10 -9.37 -5.07 19.88
N PHE A 11 -9.93 -5.54 18.77
CA PHE A 11 -9.36 -5.31 17.44
C PHE A 11 -9.40 -3.82 17.06
N VAL A 12 -10.49 -3.13 17.39
CA VAL A 12 -10.62 -1.69 17.10
C VAL A 12 -9.62 -0.87 17.92
N GLU A 13 -9.37 -1.23 19.18
CA GLU A 13 -8.34 -0.58 20.02
C GLU A 13 -6.92 -0.81 19.48
N GLU A 14 -6.63 -2.02 18.99
CA GLU A 14 -5.35 -2.29 18.32
C GLU A 14 -5.20 -1.42 17.07
N VAL A 15 -6.20 -1.40 16.19
CA VAL A 15 -6.18 -0.59 14.96
C VAL A 15 -5.97 0.89 15.28
N LYS A 16 -6.61 1.43 16.33
CA LYS A 16 -6.43 2.83 16.75
C LYS A 16 -4.96 3.15 17.00
N THR A 17 -4.27 2.29 17.75
CA THR A 17 -2.85 2.47 18.08
C THR A 17 -1.98 2.54 16.81
N TYR A 18 -2.20 1.62 15.85
CA TYR A 18 -1.47 1.64 14.58
C TYR A 18 -1.86 2.80 13.67
N ALA A 19 -3.15 3.16 13.64
CA ALA A 19 -3.65 4.26 12.84
C ALA A 19 -3.00 5.59 13.28
N ASP A 20 -2.92 5.84 14.58
CA ASP A 20 -2.27 7.02 15.15
C ASP A 20 -0.77 7.04 14.79
N ALA A 21 -0.07 5.93 14.99
CA ALA A 21 1.36 5.82 14.67
C ALA A 21 1.65 6.02 13.17
N MET A 22 0.75 5.58 12.30
CA MET A 22 0.89 5.69 10.85
C MET A 22 0.23 6.94 10.27
N SER A 23 -0.30 7.84 11.12
CA SER A 23 -0.99 9.07 10.71
C SER A 23 -2.16 8.80 9.74
N ARG A 24 -2.99 7.79 10.05
CA ARG A 24 -4.21 7.43 9.31
C ARG A 24 -5.41 7.46 10.24
N SER A 25 -6.62 7.58 9.68
CA SER A 25 -7.83 7.31 10.45
C SER A 25 -8.03 5.80 10.63
N VAL A 26 -8.78 5.39 11.67
CA VAL A 26 -9.10 3.98 11.94
C VAL A 26 -9.66 3.26 10.70
N PRO A 27 -10.67 3.80 9.98
CA PRO A 27 -11.17 3.14 8.77
C PRO A 27 -10.11 3.02 7.68
N LYS A 28 -9.25 4.05 7.51
CA LYS A 28 -8.18 4.03 6.50
C LYS A 28 -7.09 3.03 6.82
N GLN A 29 -6.81 2.81 8.11
CA GLN A 29 -5.86 1.79 8.54
C GLN A 29 -6.41 0.38 8.26
N ILE A 30 -7.70 0.13 8.52
CA ILE A 30 -8.37 -1.14 8.17
C ILE A 30 -8.37 -1.35 6.66
N GLU A 31 -8.75 -0.34 5.86
CA GLU A 31 -8.69 -0.42 4.39
C GLU A 31 -7.28 -0.75 3.89
N HIS A 32 -6.25 -0.17 4.52
CA HIS A 32 -4.86 -0.43 4.16
C HIS A 32 -4.47 -1.90 4.42
N TRP A 33 -4.77 -2.43 5.61
CA TRP A 33 -4.53 -3.84 5.92
C TRP A 33 -5.32 -4.79 5.04
N ALA A 34 -6.61 -4.52 4.79
CA ALA A 34 -7.42 -5.34 3.90
C ALA A 34 -6.87 -5.37 2.47
N LYS A 35 -6.38 -4.23 1.97
CA LYS A 35 -5.75 -4.14 0.65
C LYS A 35 -4.47 -4.97 0.57
N ILE A 36 -3.62 -4.91 1.60
CA ILE A 36 -2.39 -5.71 1.67
C ILE A 36 -2.73 -7.20 1.78
N GLY A 37 -3.66 -7.57 2.67
CA GLY A 37 -4.10 -8.94 2.87
C GLY A 37 -4.57 -9.60 1.58
N ARG A 38 -5.42 -8.91 0.80
CA ARG A 38 -5.85 -9.41 -0.52
C ARG A 38 -4.68 -9.61 -1.48
N ILE A 39 -3.72 -8.68 -1.54
CA ILE A 39 -2.56 -8.83 -2.42
C ILE A 39 -1.69 -10.02 -2.00
N ALA A 40 -1.53 -10.22 -0.69
CA ALA A 40 -0.77 -11.35 -0.14
C ALA A 40 -1.49 -12.69 -0.37
N GLU A 41 -2.82 -12.73 -0.29
CA GLU A 41 -3.62 -13.91 -0.66
C GLU A 41 -3.48 -14.27 -2.14
N ASP A 42 -3.57 -13.26 -3.02
CA ASP A 42 -3.43 -13.44 -4.47
C ASP A 42 -1.98 -13.79 -4.87
N ASN A 43 -0.99 -13.39 -4.08
CA ASN A 43 0.45 -13.56 -4.37
C ASN A 43 1.21 -14.02 -3.10
N PRO A 44 1.06 -15.30 -2.68
CA PRO A 44 1.60 -15.79 -1.40
C PRO A 44 3.13 -15.78 -1.30
N ASP A 45 3.81 -15.74 -2.44
CA ASP A 45 5.26 -15.72 -2.58
C ASP A 45 5.86 -14.31 -2.44
N LEU A 46 5.03 -13.26 -2.48
CA LEU A 46 5.48 -11.89 -2.37
C LEU A 46 5.59 -11.45 -0.90
N PRO A 47 6.78 -11.06 -0.42
CA PRO A 47 6.93 -10.51 0.92
C PRO A 47 6.18 -9.19 1.09
N PHE A 48 5.76 -8.90 2.32
CA PHE A 48 5.09 -7.65 2.68
C PHE A 48 5.87 -6.39 2.23
N SER A 49 7.20 -6.38 2.42
CA SER A 49 8.05 -5.26 2.02
C SER A 49 7.92 -4.94 0.53
N PHE A 50 7.90 -5.98 -0.31
CA PHE A 50 7.75 -5.85 -1.76
C PHE A 50 6.37 -5.32 -2.14
N ILE A 51 5.30 -5.83 -1.50
CA ILE A 51 3.93 -5.32 -1.70
C ILE A 51 3.86 -3.84 -1.33
N ASN A 52 4.45 -3.44 -0.20
CA ASN A 52 4.44 -2.06 0.25
C ASN A 52 5.20 -1.13 -0.70
N GLU A 53 6.36 -1.54 -1.19
CA GLU A 53 7.14 -0.80 -2.19
C GLU A 53 6.37 -0.60 -3.51
N ILE A 54 5.68 -1.63 -4.00
CA ILE A 54 4.83 -1.52 -5.20
C ILE A 54 3.70 -0.52 -4.97
N LEU A 55 3.04 -0.56 -3.81
CA LEU A 55 1.96 0.38 -3.49
C LEU A 55 2.47 1.82 -3.42
N LEU A 56 3.66 2.02 -2.87
CA LEU A 56 4.32 3.33 -2.86
C LEU A 56 4.67 3.78 -4.28
N ALA A 57 5.31 2.92 -5.08
CA ALA A 57 5.68 3.23 -6.46
C ALA A 57 4.46 3.57 -7.32
N LYS A 58 3.34 2.87 -7.12
CA LYS A 58 2.06 3.20 -7.76
C LYS A 58 1.57 4.60 -7.35
N SER A 59 1.65 4.92 -6.06
CA SER A 59 1.28 6.26 -5.57
C SER A 59 2.19 7.35 -6.14
N GLU A 60 3.49 7.11 -6.22
CA GLU A 60 4.45 8.03 -6.85
C GLU A 60 4.11 8.27 -8.32
N MET A 61 3.74 7.21 -9.04
CA MET A 61 3.27 7.31 -10.43
C MET A 61 2.02 8.16 -10.57
N ASP A 62 1.00 7.91 -9.74
CA ASP A 62 -0.26 8.65 -9.76
C ASP A 62 -0.06 10.13 -9.40
N ASN A 63 0.95 10.44 -8.57
CA ASN A 63 1.33 11.81 -8.19
C ASN A 63 2.38 12.44 -9.13
N GLY A 64 2.68 11.82 -10.28
CA GLY A 64 3.61 12.36 -11.26
C GLY A 64 5.08 12.42 -10.80
N ARG A 65 5.46 11.68 -9.75
CA ARG A 65 6.83 11.64 -9.19
C ARG A 65 7.76 10.67 -9.92
N MET A 66 7.41 10.27 -11.14
CA MET A 66 8.23 9.35 -11.94
C MET A 66 9.35 10.09 -12.67
N LYS A 67 10.48 9.41 -12.82
CA LYS A 67 11.55 9.86 -13.72
C LYS A 67 11.60 8.94 -14.92
N LYS A 68 11.68 9.52 -16.11
CA LYS A 68 11.91 8.76 -17.34
C LYS A 68 13.25 8.04 -17.20
N TYR A 69 13.23 6.73 -17.29
CA TYR A 69 14.46 5.95 -17.37
C TYR A 69 15.20 6.32 -18.66
N VAL A 70 16.44 6.78 -18.53
CA VAL A 70 17.35 7.05 -19.65
C VAL A 70 18.52 6.09 -19.52
N ARG A 71 18.71 5.24 -20.55
CA ARG A 71 19.81 4.29 -20.58
C ARG A 71 21.14 5.05 -20.68
N ARG A 72 22.12 4.68 -19.84
CA ARG A 72 23.44 5.32 -19.76
C ARG A 72 24.25 5.32 -21.07
N LYS A 73 24.01 4.36 -21.96
CA LYS A 73 24.57 4.36 -23.32
C LYS A 73 23.42 4.35 -24.31
N ASP A 74 23.35 5.37 -25.16
CA ASP A 74 22.60 5.27 -26.40
C ASP A 74 23.13 4.05 -27.16
N ARG A 75 22.25 3.22 -27.71
CA ARG A 75 22.69 2.34 -28.79
C ARG A 75 23.11 3.27 -29.90
N ALA A 76 24.41 3.50 -30.06
CA ALA A 76 24.95 4.02 -31.31
C ALA A 76 24.45 3.05 -32.39
N GLY A 77 23.47 3.52 -33.16
CA GLY A 77 22.93 2.78 -34.30
C GLY A 77 24.05 2.56 -35.29
N ASN A 78 24.18 1.30 -35.71
CA ASN A 78 24.90 0.89 -36.90
C ASN A 78 24.11 1.28 -38.15
#